data_AF-A0A1V6HJG6-F1
#
_entry.id   AF-A0A1V6HJG6-F1
#
_cell.length_a   1.000
_cell.length_b   1.000
_cell.length_c   1.000
_cell.angle_alpha   90.00
_cell.angle_beta   90.00
_cell.angle_gamma   90.00
#
_symmetry.space_group_name_H-M   'P 1'
#
loop_
_entity.id
_entity.type
_entity.pdbx_description
1 polymer ?
#
loop_
_entity_poly.entity_id
_entity_poly.type
_entity_poly.pdbx_seq_one_letter_code
_entity_poly.pdbx_strand_id
1 'polypeptide(L)'
;MSTDERPFLEQIESFFLETVQQGLALRPSDVEITKDWEKRGVPVEVVRKGIADGIQRFLATAAPSQPLPGVLKYYRTFVETEFETWKRAKMMGLGIASEPVIKPVDMIQAAINVLSKWNDQAQNPKTKALFSKAITKLENRPQSQSAVELIGELDDWLALELLDNHGNYEWRDSMKSVLKAAQMRGVGFEALKELEKAQIRLHAQQLIGYTGLVNACLDWEDD
;
A
#
# COMPACT_ATOMS: atom_id res chain seq x y z
N MET A 1 6.18 -16.79 -4.36
CA MET A 1 6.91 -15.60 -4.86
C MET A 1 8.39 -15.83 -4.60
N SER A 2 9.27 -15.41 -5.52
CA SER A 2 10.72 -15.44 -5.25
C SER A 2 10.97 -14.43 -4.14
N THR A 3 11.32 -14.90 -2.95
CA THR A 3 11.84 -14.03 -1.89
C THR A 3 13.09 -13.39 -2.46
N ASP A 4 13.10 -12.08 -2.64
CA ASP A 4 14.30 -11.37 -3.05
C ASP A 4 15.32 -11.52 -1.91
N GLU A 5 16.31 -12.39 -2.10
CA GLU A 5 17.29 -12.78 -1.08
C GLU A 5 18.35 -11.69 -0.83
N ARG A 6 18.33 -10.60 -1.60
CA ARG A 6 19.26 -9.49 -1.43
C ARG A 6 19.11 -8.85 -0.05
N PRO A 7 20.19 -8.31 0.54
CA PRO A 7 20.12 -7.51 1.77
C PRO A 7 19.11 -6.36 1.67
N PHE A 8 18.50 -5.98 2.79
CA PHE A 8 17.49 -4.91 2.85
C PHE A 8 17.99 -3.61 2.20
N LEU A 9 19.20 -3.19 2.55
CA LEU A 9 19.84 -2.01 1.97
C LEU A 9 19.90 -2.09 0.44
N GLU A 10 20.33 -3.22 -0.11
CA GLU A 10 20.46 -3.41 -1.56
C GLU A 10 19.09 -3.40 -2.26
N GLN A 11 18.06 -3.98 -1.63
CA GLN A 11 16.70 -3.94 -2.16
C GLN A 11 16.14 -2.51 -2.20
N ILE A 12 16.34 -1.72 -1.13
CA ILE A 12 15.88 -0.33 -1.07
C ILE A 12 16.71 0.57 -1.99
N GLU A 13 18.02 0.39 -2.03
CA GLU A 13 18.91 1.14 -2.92
C GLU A 13 18.59 0.90 -4.38
N SER A 14 18.48 -0.38 -4.80
CA SER A 14 18.14 -0.73 -6.18
C SER A 14 16.79 -0.12 -6.56
N PHE A 15 15.77 -0.33 -5.73
CA PHE A 15 14.44 0.23 -5.97
C PHE A 15 14.49 1.75 -6.07
N PHE A 16 15.11 2.44 -5.11
CA PHE A 16 15.15 3.90 -5.07
C PHE A 16 15.91 4.49 -6.27
N LEU A 17 17.09 3.97 -6.59
CA LEU A 17 17.89 4.47 -7.71
C LEU A 17 17.21 4.20 -9.06
N GLU A 18 16.57 3.05 -9.23
CA GLU A 18 15.72 2.78 -10.40
C GLU A 18 14.51 3.73 -10.47
N THR A 19 14.00 4.14 -9.31
CA THR A 19 12.82 5.02 -9.20
C THR A 19 13.14 6.47 -9.54
N VAL A 20 14.24 7.02 -9.03
CA VAL A 20 14.59 8.43 -9.24
C VAL A 20 15.54 8.63 -10.42
N GLN A 21 16.13 7.56 -10.96
CA GLN A 21 17.17 7.55 -12.00
C GLN A 21 18.28 8.59 -11.76
N GLN A 22 18.63 8.79 -10.49
CA GLN A 22 19.61 9.78 -10.04
C GLN A 22 20.60 9.12 -9.09
N GLY A 23 21.89 9.31 -9.37
CA GLY A 23 22.97 8.75 -8.57
C GLY A 23 23.32 7.31 -8.91
N LEU A 24 24.48 6.87 -8.44
CA LEU A 24 24.98 5.50 -8.60
C LEU A 24 24.85 4.66 -7.32
N ALA A 25 24.60 5.33 -6.19
CA ALA A 25 24.48 4.77 -4.85
C ALA A 25 23.68 5.74 -3.97
N LEU A 26 23.10 5.25 -2.89
CA LEU A 26 22.51 6.06 -1.84
C LEU A 26 23.59 6.95 -1.21
N ARG A 27 23.17 8.17 -0.85
CA ARG A 27 24.04 9.08 -0.08
C ARG A 27 24.25 8.49 1.32
N PRO A 28 25.38 8.77 2.00
CA PRO A 28 25.61 8.27 3.35
C PRO A 28 24.46 8.59 4.32
N SER A 29 23.86 9.78 4.22
CA SER A 29 22.69 10.15 5.03
C SER A 29 21.44 9.32 4.74
N ASP A 30 21.27 8.86 3.50
CA ASP A 30 20.14 8.03 3.07
C ASP A 30 20.39 6.56 3.48
N VAL A 31 21.65 6.10 3.50
CA VAL A 31 22.04 4.80 4.06
C VAL A 31 21.73 4.72 5.56
N GLU A 32 21.93 5.79 6.32
CA GLU A 32 21.55 5.78 7.74
C GLU A 32 20.03 5.72 7.94
N ILE A 33 19.24 6.26 7.01
CA ILE A 33 17.77 6.11 7.03
C ILE A 33 17.37 4.66 6.76
N THR A 34 17.96 4.00 5.76
CA THR A 34 17.64 2.60 5.46
C THR A 34 18.08 1.66 6.57
N LYS A 35 19.23 1.90 7.21
CA LYS A 35 19.66 1.14 8.40
C LYS A 35 18.72 1.34 9.59
N ASP A 36 18.21 2.56 9.82
CA ASP A 36 17.21 2.80 10.86
C ASP A 36 15.95 1.99 10.61
N TRP A 37 15.46 1.96 9.36
CA TRP A 37 14.31 1.15 8.97
C TRP A 37 14.55 -0.35 9.14
N GLU A 38 15.70 -0.85 8.69
CA GLU A 38 16.09 -2.26 8.86
C GLU A 38 16.14 -2.64 10.33
N LYS A 39 16.79 -1.83 11.16
CA LYS A 39 16.89 -2.03 12.62
C LYS A 39 15.52 -2.05 13.30
N ARG A 40 14.59 -1.24 12.82
CA ARG A 40 13.21 -1.16 13.33
C ARG A 40 12.29 -2.24 12.75
N GLY A 41 12.79 -3.07 11.84
CA GLY A 41 12.04 -4.16 11.21
C GLY A 41 10.96 -3.66 10.25
N VAL A 42 11.17 -2.52 9.60
CA VAL A 42 10.28 -2.02 8.54
C VAL A 42 10.38 -2.97 7.34
N PRO A 43 9.27 -3.51 6.82
CA PRO A 43 9.32 -4.35 5.62
C PRO A 43 9.69 -3.57 4.36
N VAL A 44 10.37 -4.23 3.42
CA VAL A 44 10.73 -3.63 2.12
C VAL A 44 9.50 -3.09 1.38
N GLU A 45 8.40 -3.85 1.38
CA GLU A 45 7.16 -3.45 0.72
C GLU A 45 6.52 -2.20 1.34
N VAL A 46 6.68 -1.98 2.64
CA VAL A 46 6.22 -0.76 3.31
C VAL A 46 7.04 0.45 2.86
N VAL A 47 8.36 0.28 2.70
CA VAL A 47 9.23 1.33 2.17
C VAL A 47 8.87 1.67 0.73
N ARG A 48 8.65 0.66 -0.13
CA ARG A 48 8.25 0.85 -1.54
C ARG A 48 6.93 1.62 -1.65
N LYS A 49 5.92 1.23 -0.88
CA LYS A 49 4.62 1.92 -0.81
C LYS A 49 4.76 3.38 -0.38
N GLY A 50 5.55 3.64 0.67
CA GLY A 50 5.77 5.00 1.14
C GLY A 50 6.49 5.88 0.11
N ILE A 51 7.48 5.34 -0.60
CA ILE A 51 8.15 6.06 -1.69
C ILE A 51 7.14 6.38 -2.81
N ALA A 52 6.30 5.42 -3.20
CA ALA A 52 5.29 5.63 -4.24
C ALA A 52 4.27 6.71 -3.87
N ASP A 53 3.78 6.75 -2.63
CA ASP A 53 2.91 7.84 -2.16
C ASP A 53 3.63 9.20 -2.20
N GLY A 54 4.89 9.25 -1.79
CA GLY A 54 5.70 10.47 -1.89
C GLY A 54 5.87 10.97 -3.33
N ILE A 55 6.03 10.07 -4.31
CA ILE A 55 6.07 10.41 -5.75
C ILE A 55 4.73 10.97 -6.20
N GLN A 56 3.64 10.31 -5.86
CA GLN A 56 2.29 10.77 -6.18
C GLN A 56 2.04 12.19 -5.65
N ARG A 57 2.39 12.45 -4.40
CA ARG A 57 2.22 13.76 -3.75
C ARG A 57 3.10 14.83 -4.38
N PHE A 58 4.32 14.46 -4.75
CA PHE A 58 5.21 15.35 -5.49
C PHE A 58 4.62 15.70 -6.86
N LEU A 59 4.22 14.70 -7.66
CA LEU A 59 3.69 14.91 -9.01
C LEU A 59 2.41 15.76 -9.03
N ALA A 60 1.59 15.69 -7.97
CA ALA A 60 0.40 16.50 -7.85
C ALA A 60 0.68 18.02 -7.69
N THR A 61 1.88 18.39 -7.27
CA THR A 61 2.24 19.80 -6.97
C THR A 61 3.43 20.32 -7.76
N ALA A 62 4.26 19.45 -8.32
CA ALA A 62 5.48 19.79 -9.02
C ALA A 62 5.24 20.36 -10.41
N ALA A 63 6.16 21.23 -10.86
CA ALA A 63 6.14 21.71 -12.24
C ALA A 63 6.40 20.55 -13.24
N PRO A 64 5.89 20.63 -14.48
CA PRO A 64 6.05 19.56 -15.49
C PRO A 64 7.51 19.13 -15.74
N SER A 65 8.46 20.06 -15.69
CA SER A 65 9.89 19.80 -15.91
C SER A 65 10.69 19.53 -14.63
N GLN A 66 10.06 19.61 -13.45
CA GLN A 66 10.76 19.43 -12.20
C GLN A 66 11.14 17.95 -12.01
N PRO A 67 12.42 17.64 -11.74
CA PRO A 67 12.87 16.27 -11.50
C PRO A 67 12.35 15.76 -10.16
N LEU A 68 12.25 14.44 -10.01
CA LEU A 68 11.93 13.83 -8.72
C LEU A 68 13.00 14.17 -7.67
N PRO A 69 12.61 14.31 -6.39
CA PRO A 69 13.55 14.41 -5.30
C PRO A 69 14.52 13.23 -5.28
N GLY A 70 15.81 13.50 -5.54
CA GLY A 70 16.87 12.49 -5.58
C GLY A 70 17.52 12.20 -4.23
N VAL A 71 16.80 12.45 -3.13
CA VAL A 71 17.25 12.15 -1.75
C VAL A 71 16.19 11.33 -1.05
N LEU A 72 16.57 10.20 -0.48
CA LEU A 72 15.63 9.30 0.20
C LEU A 72 14.99 9.98 1.41
N LYS A 73 15.71 10.90 2.06
CA LYS A 73 15.20 11.75 3.14
C LYS A 73 13.88 12.45 2.82
N TYR A 74 13.62 12.84 1.56
CA TYR A 74 12.34 13.43 1.16
C TYR A 74 11.17 12.48 1.39
N TYR A 75 11.37 11.19 1.10
CA TYR A 75 10.31 10.18 1.16
C TYR A 75 10.08 9.64 2.58
N ARG A 76 10.95 9.99 3.54
CA ARG A 76 10.95 9.40 4.88
C ARG A 76 9.60 9.48 5.56
N THR A 77 8.95 10.64 5.57
CA THR A 77 7.67 10.83 6.26
C THR A 77 6.54 9.98 5.70
N PHE A 78 6.55 9.70 4.39
CA PHE A 78 5.56 8.84 3.76
C PHE A 78 5.79 7.37 4.15
N VAL A 79 7.06 6.94 4.18
CA VAL A 79 7.43 5.60 4.67
C VAL A 79 7.08 5.43 6.15
N GLU A 80 7.31 6.42 7.00
CA GLU A 80 6.93 6.34 8.41
C GLU A 80 5.41 6.23 8.58
N THR A 81 4.63 6.96 7.79
CA THR A 81 3.16 6.86 7.79
C THR A 81 2.71 5.44 7.43
N GLU A 82 3.25 4.88 6.35
CA GLU A 82 2.97 3.49 5.94
C GLU A 82 3.41 2.48 7.00
N PHE A 83 4.54 2.73 7.68
CA PHE A 83 5.03 1.86 8.73
C PHE A 83 4.16 1.89 9.99
N GLU A 84 3.62 3.04 10.38
CA GLU A 84 2.64 3.10 11.47
C GLU A 84 1.36 2.33 11.13
N THR A 85 0.84 2.46 9.91
CA THR A 85 -0.31 1.70 9.44
C THR A 85 -0.01 0.20 9.44
N TRP A 86 1.15 -0.20 8.94
CA TRP A 86 1.59 -1.59 8.96
C TRP A 86 1.76 -2.14 10.38
N LYS A 87 2.36 -1.38 11.30
CA LYS A 87 2.52 -1.79 12.70
C LYS A 87 1.18 -2.00 13.37
N ARG A 88 0.23 -1.08 13.18
CA ARG A 88 -1.13 -1.24 13.69
C ARG A 88 -1.77 -2.52 13.16
N ALA A 89 -1.63 -2.79 11.87
CA ALA A 89 -2.16 -4.01 11.25
C ALA A 89 -1.48 -5.28 11.79
N LYS A 90 -0.17 -5.24 12.00
CA LYS A 90 0.58 -6.37 12.55
C LYS A 90 0.29 -6.62 14.03
N MET A 91 0.12 -5.57 14.85
CA MET A 91 -0.20 -5.70 16.27
C MET A 91 -1.57 -6.35 16.49
N MET A 92 -2.52 -6.09 15.61
CA MET A 92 -3.82 -6.78 15.62
C MET A 92 -3.64 -8.26 15.20
N GLY A 93 -2.68 -8.59 14.32
CA GLY A 93 -2.37 -9.96 13.87
C GLY A 93 -1.27 -10.76 14.60
N LEU A 94 -1.21 -10.74 15.95
CA LEU A 94 -0.32 -11.47 16.90
C LEU A 94 1.02 -10.79 17.29
N GLY A 95 1.10 -10.39 18.56
CA GLY A 95 2.35 -10.20 19.28
C GLY A 95 3.03 -11.52 19.64
N ILE A 96 4.37 -11.52 19.65
CA ILE A 96 5.16 -12.57 20.27
C ILE A 96 5.25 -12.25 21.77
N ALA A 97 4.66 -13.13 22.59
CA ALA A 97 4.90 -13.39 24.02
C ALA A 97 5.13 -12.20 24.99
N SER A 98 4.04 -11.68 25.56
CA SER A 98 3.83 -11.48 27.02
C SER A 98 2.55 -10.66 27.26
N GLU A 99 1.63 -11.17 28.09
CA GLU A 99 0.34 -10.56 28.45
C GLU A 99 0.47 -9.10 28.96
N PRO A 100 -0.51 -8.23 28.65
CA PRO A 100 -1.83 -8.26 29.27
C PRO A 100 -2.98 -8.53 28.29
N VAL A 101 -4.10 -8.99 28.85
CA VAL A 101 -5.34 -9.36 28.15
C VAL A 101 -5.96 -8.15 27.44
N ILE A 102 -5.58 -7.95 26.18
CA ILE A 102 -6.34 -7.23 25.17
C ILE A 102 -6.64 -8.31 24.13
N LYS A 103 -7.92 -8.59 23.83
CA LYS A 103 -8.27 -9.59 22.81
C LYS A 103 -7.48 -9.26 21.53
N PRO A 104 -6.62 -10.16 21.02
CA PRO A 104 -5.98 -9.93 19.73
C PRO A 104 -7.11 -9.86 18.71
N VAL A 105 -7.33 -8.68 18.11
CA VAL A 105 -8.29 -8.51 17.03
C VAL A 105 -7.80 -9.36 15.87
N ASP A 106 -8.41 -10.54 15.67
CA ASP A 106 -8.07 -11.39 14.53
C ASP A 106 -8.33 -10.58 13.25
N MET A 107 -7.27 -10.10 12.60
CA MET A 107 -7.34 -9.26 11.41
C MET A 107 -8.15 -9.90 10.28
N ILE A 108 -8.15 -11.24 10.20
CA ILE A 108 -8.99 -11.96 9.24
C ILE A 108 -10.46 -11.81 9.62
N GLN A 109 -10.80 -12.00 10.90
CA GLN A 109 -12.17 -11.82 11.38
C GLN A 109 -12.63 -10.36 11.25
N ALA A 110 -11.78 -9.38 11.59
CA ALA A 110 -12.07 -7.96 11.40
C ALA A 110 -12.33 -7.65 9.92
N ALA A 111 -11.49 -8.16 9.01
CA ALA A 111 -11.71 -7.99 7.57
C ALA A 111 -13.01 -8.64 7.09
N ILE A 112 -13.35 -9.85 7.57
CA ILE A 112 -14.62 -10.52 7.26
C ILE A 112 -15.79 -9.69 7.78
N ASN A 113 -15.72 -9.14 8.99
CA ASN A 113 -16.79 -8.34 9.58
C ASN A 113 -17.00 -7.03 8.80
N VAL A 114 -15.92 -6.31 8.49
CA VAL A 114 -15.92 -5.11 7.64
C VAL A 114 -16.58 -5.40 6.30
N LEU A 115 -16.11 -6.45 5.61
CA LEU A 115 -16.63 -6.83 4.30
C LEU A 115 -18.09 -7.28 4.35
N SER A 116 -18.49 -7.98 5.41
CA SER A 116 -19.89 -8.38 5.62
C SER A 116 -20.79 -7.17 5.81
N LYS A 117 -20.38 -6.22 6.65
CA LYS A 117 -21.11 -4.94 6.83
C LYS A 117 -21.23 -4.17 5.52
N TRP A 118 -20.14 -4.07 4.75
CA TRP A 118 -20.17 -3.42 3.43
C TRP A 118 -21.05 -4.17 2.42
N ASN A 119 -21.06 -5.50 2.47
CA ASN A 119 -21.91 -6.34 1.63
C ASN A 119 -23.40 -6.16 1.93
N ASP A 120 -23.77 -6.03 3.20
CA ASP A 120 -25.16 -5.79 3.61
C ASP A 120 -25.63 -4.38 3.17
N GLN A 121 -24.76 -3.39 3.26
CA GLN A 121 -25.02 -2.00 2.86
C GLN A 121 -25.00 -1.77 1.35
N ALA A 122 -24.29 -2.61 0.60
CA ALA A 122 -24.19 -2.46 -0.85
C ALA A 122 -25.56 -2.64 -1.52
N GLN A 123 -25.90 -1.75 -2.45
CA GLN A 123 -27.14 -1.87 -3.24
C GLN A 123 -26.91 -2.56 -4.59
N ASN A 124 -25.69 -2.48 -5.11
CA ASN A 124 -25.33 -3.02 -6.41
C ASN A 124 -24.96 -4.52 -6.31
N PRO A 125 -25.62 -5.41 -7.08
CA PRO A 125 -25.32 -6.85 -7.08
C PRO A 125 -23.87 -7.18 -7.45
N LYS A 126 -23.22 -6.40 -8.33
CA LYS A 126 -21.81 -6.60 -8.68
C LYS A 126 -20.89 -6.30 -7.49
N THR A 127 -21.17 -5.21 -6.78
CA THR A 127 -20.43 -4.83 -5.56
C THR A 127 -20.61 -5.89 -4.47
N LYS A 128 -21.82 -6.41 -4.28
CA LYS A 128 -22.07 -7.54 -3.35
C LYS A 128 -21.22 -8.77 -3.70
N ALA A 129 -21.24 -9.17 -4.98
CA ALA A 129 -20.46 -10.30 -5.45
C ALA A 129 -18.95 -10.12 -5.21
N LEU A 130 -18.42 -8.90 -5.33
CA LEU A 130 -17.02 -8.60 -5.01
C LEU A 130 -16.73 -8.82 -3.52
N PHE A 131 -17.56 -8.28 -2.62
CA PHE A 131 -17.36 -8.43 -1.18
C PHE A 131 -17.51 -9.89 -0.74
N SER A 132 -18.51 -10.62 -1.23
CA SER A 132 -18.62 -12.07 -1.01
C SER A 132 -17.37 -12.81 -1.46
N LYS A 133 -16.82 -12.48 -2.63
CA LYS A 133 -15.58 -13.09 -3.14
C LYS A 133 -14.36 -12.76 -2.27
N ALA A 134 -14.27 -11.54 -1.72
CA ALA A 134 -13.22 -11.16 -0.78
C ALA A 134 -13.32 -11.97 0.52
N ILE A 135 -14.53 -12.11 1.09
CA ILE A 135 -14.80 -12.92 2.28
C ILE A 135 -14.37 -14.37 2.04
N THR A 136 -14.80 -14.98 0.95
CA THR A 136 -14.40 -16.36 0.61
C THR A 136 -12.89 -16.53 0.49
N LYS A 137 -12.16 -15.52 -0.04
CA LYS A 137 -10.69 -15.57 -0.08
C LYS A 137 -10.05 -15.52 1.32
N LEU A 138 -10.62 -14.73 2.24
CA LEU A 138 -10.16 -14.64 3.62
C LEU A 138 -10.43 -15.94 4.39
N GLU A 139 -11.62 -16.53 4.24
CA GLU A 139 -12.00 -17.80 4.87
C GLU A 139 -11.13 -18.96 4.39
N ASN A 140 -10.75 -18.96 3.11
CA ASN A 140 -9.90 -19.99 2.50
C ASN A 140 -8.42 -19.62 2.51
N ARG A 141 -7.99 -18.68 3.36
CA ARG A 141 -6.59 -18.26 3.47
C ARG A 141 -5.67 -19.46 3.75
N PRO A 142 -4.62 -19.69 2.94
CA PRO A 142 -3.60 -20.68 3.26
C PRO A 142 -2.88 -20.31 4.56
N GLN A 143 -2.67 -21.28 5.46
CA GLN A 143 -1.97 -21.04 6.73
C GLN A 143 -0.54 -20.47 6.55
N SER A 144 0.09 -20.74 5.41
CA SER A 144 1.41 -20.25 5.06
C SER A 144 1.45 -18.78 4.60
N GLN A 145 0.32 -18.18 4.24
CA GLN A 145 0.25 -16.79 3.77
C GLN A 145 0.01 -15.86 4.95
N SER A 146 0.66 -14.70 5.02
CA SER A 146 0.40 -13.72 6.09
C SER A 146 -0.99 -13.09 5.96
N ALA A 147 -1.66 -12.84 7.08
CA ALA A 147 -2.96 -12.15 7.11
C ALA A 147 -2.83 -10.72 6.56
N VAL A 148 -1.76 -10.02 6.95
CA VAL A 148 -1.49 -8.64 6.54
C VAL A 148 -1.23 -8.55 5.04
N GLU A 149 -0.51 -9.52 4.48
CA GLU A 149 -0.25 -9.59 3.03
C GLU A 149 -1.54 -9.82 2.25
N LEU A 150 -2.33 -10.83 2.65
CA LEU A 150 -3.60 -11.13 1.99
C LEU A 150 -4.57 -9.95 2.05
N ILE A 151 -4.71 -9.30 3.21
CA ILE A 151 -5.57 -8.13 3.35
C ILE A 151 -5.06 -6.97 2.49
N GLY A 152 -3.74 -6.76 2.41
CA GLY A 152 -3.15 -5.75 1.53
C GLY A 152 -3.39 -6.03 0.04
N GLU A 153 -3.30 -7.29 -0.39
CA GLU A 153 -3.62 -7.71 -1.76
C GLU A 153 -5.11 -7.53 -2.08
N LEU A 154 -5.99 -7.87 -1.12
CA LEU A 154 -7.43 -7.68 -1.26
C LEU A 154 -7.80 -6.20 -1.30
N ASP A 155 -7.13 -5.35 -0.53
CA ASP A 155 -7.31 -3.90 -0.52
C ASP A 155 -7.00 -3.29 -1.90
N ASP A 156 -5.85 -3.66 -2.48
CA ASP A 156 -5.47 -3.24 -3.84
C ASP A 156 -6.49 -3.72 -4.90
N TRP A 157 -6.90 -4.98 -4.80
CA TRP A 157 -7.87 -5.57 -5.72
C TRP A 157 -9.26 -4.92 -5.60
N LEU A 158 -9.75 -4.70 -4.38
CA LEU A 158 -11.05 -4.08 -4.13
C LEU A 158 -11.07 -2.63 -4.63
N ALA A 159 -10.02 -1.84 -4.39
CA ALA A 159 -9.93 -0.47 -4.88
C ALA A 159 -10.15 -0.40 -6.41
N LEU A 160 -9.50 -1.28 -7.15
CA LEU A 160 -9.62 -1.36 -8.62
C LEU A 160 -11.02 -1.80 -9.07
N GLU A 161 -11.52 -2.91 -8.54
CA GLU A 161 -12.78 -3.50 -8.99
C GLU A 161 -14.00 -2.65 -8.62
N LEU A 162 -13.96 -1.97 -7.47
CA LEU A 162 -15.02 -1.04 -7.06
C LEU A 162 -15.04 0.19 -7.97
N LEU A 163 -13.88 0.72 -8.35
CA LEU A 163 -13.78 1.80 -9.35
C LEU A 163 -14.31 1.37 -10.72
N ASP A 164 -13.97 0.16 -11.17
CA ASP A 164 -14.47 -0.36 -12.44
C ASP A 164 -15.99 -0.56 -12.43
N ASN A 165 -16.55 -0.98 -11.29
CA ASN A 165 -17.99 -1.11 -11.10
C ASN A 165 -18.74 0.23 -11.00
N HIS A 166 -18.04 1.31 -10.61
CA HIS A 166 -18.61 2.66 -10.62
C HIS A 166 -18.90 3.15 -12.05
N GLY A 167 -18.21 2.61 -13.05
CA GLY A 167 -18.50 2.84 -14.47
C GLY A 167 -18.05 4.20 -15.03
N ASN A 168 -17.56 5.12 -14.18
CA ASN A 168 -16.78 6.26 -14.65
C ASN A 168 -15.34 5.79 -14.90
N TYR A 169 -14.84 5.94 -16.12
CA TYR A 169 -13.48 5.54 -16.51
C TYR A 169 -12.52 6.73 -16.73
N GLU A 170 -12.95 7.97 -16.49
CA GLU A 170 -12.10 9.18 -16.63
C GLU A 170 -10.88 9.12 -15.71
N TRP A 171 -10.99 8.45 -14.57
CA TRP A 171 -9.85 8.21 -13.67
C TRP A 171 -8.72 7.44 -14.34
N ARG A 172 -9.02 6.57 -15.32
CA ARG A 172 -7.98 5.82 -16.05
C ARG A 172 -7.13 6.74 -16.91
N ASP A 173 -7.73 7.78 -17.49
CA ASP A 173 -6.99 8.72 -18.32
C ASP A 173 -6.18 9.71 -17.46
N SER A 174 -6.74 10.14 -16.33
CA SER A 174 -5.99 10.88 -15.30
C SER A 174 -4.77 10.08 -14.81
N MET A 175 -4.98 8.83 -14.41
CA MET A 175 -3.93 7.92 -13.97
C MET A 175 -2.87 7.69 -15.05
N LYS A 176 -3.27 7.41 -16.31
CA LYS A 176 -2.34 7.26 -17.43
C LYS A 176 -1.49 8.51 -17.63
N SER A 177 -2.07 9.70 -17.47
CA SER A 177 -1.34 10.96 -17.56
C SER A 177 -0.27 11.06 -16.47
N VAL A 178 -0.61 10.72 -15.22
CA VAL A 178 0.33 10.69 -14.08
C VAL A 178 1.45 9.66 -14.32
N LEU A 179 1.10 8.44 -14.71
CA LEU A 179 2.07 7.37 -14.98
C LEU A 179 3.00 7.73 -16.15
N LYS A 180 2.47 8.33 -17.22
CA LYS A 180 3.28 8.84 -18.33
C LYS A 180 4.21 9.96 -17.88
N ALA A 181 3.73 10.88 -17.05
CA ALA A 181 4.52 11.97 -16.51
C ALA A 181 5.63 11.47 -15.57
N ALA A 182 5.37 10.42 -14.80
CA ALA A 182 6.37 9.72 -14.00
C ALA A 182 7.41 9.01 -14.90
N GLN A 183 6.96 8.28 -15.91
CA GLN A 183 7.82 7.59 -16.87
C GLN A 183 8.74 8.56 -17.62
N MET A 184 8.22 9.71 -18.09
CA MET A 184 9.03 10.75 -18.76
C MET A 184 10.12 11.35 -17.84
N ARG A 185 9.93 11.25 -16.52
CA ARG A 185 10.92 11.69 -15.51
C ARG A 185 11.86 10.55 -15.08
N GLY A 186 11.78 9.39 -15.72
CA GLY A 186 12.65 8.25 -15.44
C GLY A 186 12.19 7.37 -14.27
N VAL A 187 10.91 7.33 -13.93
CA VAL A 187 10.46 6.36 -12.90
C VAL A 187 10.61 4.93 -13.41
N GLY A 188 11.33 4.11 -12.67
CA GLY A 188 11.53 2.68 -12.93
C GLY A 188 10.26 1.84 -12.89
N PHE A 189 10.31 0.65 -13.49
CA PHE A 189 9.14 -0.20 -13.71
C PHE A 189 8.41 -0.62 -12.44
N GLU A 190 9.13 -1.09 -11.41
CA GLU A 190 8.51 -1.53 -10.15
C GLU A 190 7.88 -0.34 -9.40
N ALA A 191 8.51 0.84 -9.44
CA ALA A 191 7.93 2.04 -8.86
C ALA A 191 6.72 2.57 -9.63
N LEU A 192 6.67 2.39 -10.95
CA LEU A 192 5.48 2.69 -11.74
C LEU A 192 4.30 1.79 -11.34
N LYS A 193 4.52 0.51 -11.03
CA LYS A 193 3.46 -0.38 -10.53
C LYS A 193 2.93 0.07 -9.17
N GLU A 194 3.83 0.41 -8.24
CA GLU A 194 3.40 0.90 -6.92
C GLU A 194 2.70 2.26 -7.03
N LEU A 195 3.15 3.13 -7.93
CA LEU A 195 2.47 4.39 -8.24
C LEU A 195 1.09 4.15 -8.84
N GLU A 196 0.94 3.17 -9.74
CA GLU A 196 -0.37 2.78 -10.30
C GLU A 196 -1.34 2.36 -9.19
N LYS A 197 -0.91 1.49 -8.27
CA LYS A 197 -1.73 1.11 -7.10
C LYS A 197 -2.11 2.32 -6.25
N ALA A 198 -1.17 3.24 -5.99
CA ALA A 198 -1.44 4.45 -5.23
C ALA A 198 -2.46 5.37 -5.92
N GLN A 199 -2.39 5.50 -7.25
CA GLN A 199 -3.36 6.25 -8.06
C GLN A 199 -4.75 5.61 -8.02
N ILE A 200 -4.84 4.28 -8.13
CA ILE A 200 -6.10 3.53 -8.02
C ILE A 200 -6.74 3.80 -6.66
N ARG A 201 -5.98 3.66 -5.56
CA ARG A 201 -6.49 3.92 -4.20
C ARG A 201 -6.96 5.37 -4.03
N LEU A 202 -6.20 6.34 -4.54
CA LEU A 202 -6.57 7.75 -4.50
C LEU A 202 -7.91 8.00 -5.21
N HIS A 203 -8.06 7.49 -6.42
CA HIS A 203 -9.30 7.66 -7.18
C HIS A 203 -10.47 6.92 -6.54
N ALA A 204 -10.24 5.72 -5.96
CA ALA A 204 -11.27 4.97 -5.25
C ALA A 204 -11.77 5.76 -4.03
N GLN A 205 -10.86 6.40 -3.29
CA GLN A 205 -11.24 7.29 -2.20
C GLN A 205 -12.04 8.50 -2.69
N GLN A 206 -11.59 9.17 -3.74
CA GLN A 206 -12.19 10.42 -4.22
C GLN A 206 -13.56 10.25 -4.88
N LEU A 207 -13.72 9.19 -5.68
CA LEU A 207 -14.93 9.00 -6.51
C LEU A 207 -16.01 8.21 -5.79
N ILE A 208 -15.62 7.24 -4.95
CA ILE A 208 -16.57 6.31 -4.31
C ILE A 208 -16.39 6.21 -2.79
N GLY A 209 -15.52 7.02 -2.19
CA GLY A 209 -15.33 7.04 -0.73
C GLY A 209 -14.64 5.80 -0.17
N TYR A 210 -13.96 5.00 -0.99
CA TYR A 210 -13.26 3.81 -0.52
C TYR A 210 -12.01 4.20 0.30
N THR A 211 -12.05 3.94 1.61
CA THR A 211 -10.97 4.32 2.55
C THR A 211 -9.88 3.26 2.71
N GLY A 212 -10.06 2.10 2.07
CA GLY A 212 -9.16 0.95 2.14
C GLY A 212 -9.59 -0.07 3.19
N LEU A 213 -9.54 -1.35 2.84
CA LEU A 213 -9.85 -2.47 3.74
C LEU A 213 -8.89 -2.50 4.93
N VAL A 214 -7.59 -2.25 4.71
CA VAL A 214 -6.60 -2.21 5.80
C VAL A 214 -7.01 -1.19 6.85
N ASN A 215 -7.29 0.06 6.45
CA ASN A 215 -7.69 1.12 7.37
C ASN A 215 -9.03 0.78 8.06
N ALA A 216 -10.01 0.28 7.32
CA ALA A 216 -11.30 -0.10 7.89
C ALA A 216 -11.19 -1.22 8.94
N CYS A 217 -10.25 -2.17 8.77
CA CYS A 217 -9.96 -3.16 9.81
C CYS A 217 -9.31 -2.53 11.05
N LEU A 218 -8.42 -1.55 10.87
CA LEU A 218 -7.76 -0.86 11.99
C LEU A 218 -8.73 -0.02 12.82
N ASP A 219 -9.75 0.53 12.16
CA ASP A 219 -10.77 1.38 12.78
C ASP A 219 -12.00 0.56 13.23
N TRP A 220 -11.99 -0.76 13.08
CA TRP A 220 -13.10 -1.63 13.49
C TRP A 220 -13.15 -1.78 15.01
N GLU A 221 -14.14 -1.15 15.62
CA GLU A 221 -14.54 -1.40 17.01
C GLU A 221 -15.64 -2.47 17.01
N ASP A 222 -15.46 -3.54 17.78
CA ASP A 222 -16.51 -4.55 18.02
C ASP A 222 -17.66 -3.86 18.79
N ASP A 223 -18.68 -3.38 18.06
CA ASP A 223 -19.98 -2.97 18.62
C ASP A 223 -20.72 -4.17 19.25
#